data_AF-A0A2S9GGE0-F1
#
_entry.id   AF-A0A2S9GGE0-F1
#
_cell.length_a   1.000
_cell.length_b   1.000
_cell.length_c   1.000
_cell.angle_alpha   90.00
_cell.angle_beta   90.00
_cell.angle_gamma   90.00
#
_symmetry.space_group_name_H-M   'P 1'
#
loop_
_entity.id
_entity.type
_entity.pdbx_description
1 polymer ?
#
loop_
_entity_poly.entity_id
_entity_poly.type
_entity_poly.pdbx_seq_one_letter_code
_entity_poly.pdbx_strand_id
1 'polypeptide(L)'
;VVVLAHGYAEHARRYDHVAARFADAGLVTYALDHRGHGRSGGQRVYLKDITEYTGDFHTLAGIARSEHPGLKLIVLGHSMGGGIV
;
A
#
# COMPACT_ATOMS: atom_id res chain seq x y z
N VAL A 1 -1.42 -4.61 12.18
CA VAL A 1 -1.29 -4.77 10.71
C VAL A 1 -0.88 -3.45 10.11
N VAL A 2 0.04 -3.45 9.15
CA VAL A 2 0.51 -2.26 8.45
C VAL A 2 0.08 -2.34 6.98
N VAL A 3 -0.51 -1.27 6.44
CA VAL A 3 -0.78 -1.13 5.01
C VAL A 3 0.15 -0.07 4.44
N LEU A 4 1.01 -0.47 3.50
CA LEU A 4 2.06 0.36 2.94
C LEU A 4 1.68 0.86 1.54
N ALA A 5 1.79 2.17 1.31
CA ALA A 5 1.64 2.80 0.02
C ALA A 5 3.01 3.35 -0.46
N HIS A 6 3.49 2.84 -1.59
CA HIS A 6 4.70 3.34 -2.23
C HIS A 6 4.47 4.71 -2.89
N GLY A 7 5.55 5.40 -3.19
CA GLY A 7 5.58 6.70 -3.86
C GLY A 7 5.46 6.65 -5.38
N TYR A 8 5.64 7.81 -6.01
CA TYR A 8 5.49 7.99 -7.45
C TYR A 8 6.57 7.23 -8.24
N ALA A 9 6.16 6.59 -9.34
CA ALA A 9 7.01 5.87 -10.28
C ALA A 9 7.84 4.69 -9.69
N GLU A 10 7.52 4.25 -8.47
CA GLU A 10 8.11 3.06 -7.85
C GLU A 10 7.11 1.89 -7.77
N HIS A 11 7.31 0.95 -6.85
CA HIS A 11 6.47 -0.24 -6.64
C HIS A 11 6.64 -0.78 -5.22
N ALA A 12 5.68 -1.60 -4.74
CA ALA A 12 5.62 -2.09 -3.37
C ALA A 12 6.88 -2.84 -2.94
N ARG A 13 7.44 -3.70 -3.80
CA ARG A 13 8.63 -4.50 -3.46
C ARG A 13 9.93 -3.71 -3.23
N ARG A 14 9.98 -2.39 -3.50
CA ARG A 14 11.09 -1.56 -3.03
C ARG A 14 11.18 -1.53 -1.49
N TYR A 15 10.07 -1.83 -0.83
CA TYR A 15 9.92 -1.86 0.61
C TYR A 15 10.01 -3.29 1.20
N ASP A 16 10.49 -4.29 0.45
CA ASP A 16 10.67 -5.67 0.96
C ASP A 16 11.51 -5.69 2.26
N HIS A 17 12.54 -4.85 2.34
CA HIS A 17 13.37 -4.69 3.54
C HIS A 17 12.61 -4.11 4.74
N VAL A 18 11.65 -3.20 4.51
CA VAL A 18 10.77 -2.65 5.56
C VAL A 18 9.77 -3.70 6.00
N ALA A 19 9.17 -4.43 5.06
CA ALA A 19 8.25 -5.52 5.35
C ALA A 19 8.95 -6.63 6.16
N ALA A 20 10.19 -6.98 5.83
CA ALA A 20 11.01 -7.92 6.60
C ALA A 20 11.24 -7.41 8.03
N ARG A 21 11.63 -6.14 8.19
CA ARG A 21 11.84 -5.54 9.52
C ARG A 21 10.57 -5.49 10.37
N PHE A 22 9.41 -5.31 9.73
CA PHE A 22 8.10 -5.38 10.39
C PHE A 22 7.73 -6.81 10.75
N ALA A 23 7.99 -7.78 9.89
CA ALA A 23 7.79 -9.19 10.19
C ALA A 23 8.62 -9.63 11.41
N ASP A 24 9.89 -9.23 11.50
CA ASP A 24 10.74 -9.48 12.66
C ASP A 24 10.18 -8.86 13.97
N ALA A 25 9.37 -7.82 13.85
CA ALA A 25 8.68 -7.18 14.97
C ALA A 25 7.27 -7.76 15.25
N GLY A 26 6.87 -8.83 14.55
CA GLY A 26 5.56 -9.46 14.70
C GLY A 26 4.41 -8.72 14.00
N LEU A 27 4.72 -7.85 13.03
CA LEU A 27 3.72 -7.10 12.26
C LEU A 27 3.46 -7.76 10.90
N VAL A 28 2.18 -7.87 10.54
CA VAL A 28 1.76 -8.25 9.19
C VAL A 28 1.71 -7.01 8.31
N THR A 29 2.31 -7.08 7.11
CA THR A 29 2.36 -5.97 6.15
C THR A 29 1.60 -6.30 4.87
N TYR A 30 0.71 -5.42 4.45
CA TYR A 30 0.03 -5.46 3.15
C TYR A 30 0.55 -4.29 2.31
N ALA A 31 0.78 -4.52 1.02
CA ALA A 31 1.15 -3.47 0.07
C ALA A 31 0.60 -3.84 -1.31
N LEU A 32 0.25 -2.82 -2.09
CA LEU A 32 -0.14 -2.98 -3.50
C LEU A 32 0.78 -2.15 -4.39
N ASP A 33 1.00 -2.62 -5.61
CA ASP A 33 1.51 -1.75 -6.67
C ASP A 33 0.34 -0.87 -7.13
N HIS A 34 0.48 0.45 -7.05
CA HIS A 34 -0.58 1.37 -7.46
C HIS A 34 -0.90 1.21 -8.94
N ARG A 35 -2.11 1.60 -9.39
CA ARG A 35 -2.43 1.60 -10.83
C ARG A 35 -1.37 2.36 -11.62
N GLY A 36 -0.98 1.84 -12.78
CA GLY A 36 0.07 2.45 -13.57
C GLY A 36 1.49 2.25 -13.01
N HIS A 37 1.68 1.48 -11.95
CA HIS A 37 2.97 1.22 -11.30
C HIS A 37 3.27 -0.28 -11.18
N GLY A 38 4.55 -0.60 -11.00
CA GLY A 38 5.03 -1.98 -10.79
C GLY A 38 4.39 -3.00 -11.73
N ARG A 39 3.82 -4.05 -11.13
CA ARG A 39 3.13 -5.17 -11.79
C ARG A 39 1.63 -4.93 -12.02
N SER A 40 1.07 -3.87 -11.44
CA SER A 40 -0.34 -3.53 -11.65
C SER A 40 -0.59 -3.01 -13.07
N GLY A 41 -1.80 -3.23 -13.58
CA GLY A 41 -2.21 -2.77 -14.91
C GLY A 41 -2.40 -1.25 -15.01
N GLY A 42 -2.92 -0.80 -16.16
CA GLY A 42 -3.18 0.61 -16.44
C GLY A 42 -2.01 1.34 -17.12
N GLN A 43 -2.31 2.48 -17.73
CA GLN A 43 -1.32 3.36 -18.35
C GLN A 43 -0.27 3.78 -17.31
N ARG A 44 1.01 3.75 -17.69
CA ARG A 44 2.09 4.03 -16.75
C ARG A 44 1.94 5.42 -16.15
N VAL A 45 1.90 5.45 -14.83
CA VAL A 45 1.90 6.66 -14.01
C VAL A 45 0.80 7.66 -14.42
N TYR A 46 -0.38 7.12 -14.73
CA TYR A 46 -1.53 7.90 -15.15
C TYR A 46 -2.77 7.51 -14.35
N LEU A 47 -3.53 8.52 -13.94
CA LEU A 47 -4.86 8.41 -13.37
C LEU A 47 -5.77 9.46 -13.99
N LYS A 48 -7.07 9.18 -14.00
CA LYS A 48 -8.09 10.17 -14.32
C LYS A 48 -8.40 11.04 -13.11
N ASP A 49 -8.41 10.44 -11.92
CA ASP A 49 -8.70 11.10 -10.66
C ASP A 49 -7.95 10.42 -9.51
N ILE A 50 -7.54 11.20 -8.49
CA ILE A 50 -6.77 10.68 -7.36
C ILE A 50 -7.54 9.65 -6.52
N THR A 51 -8.87 9.68 -6.57
CA THR A 51 -9.75 8.70 -5.90
C THR A 51 -9.53 7.28 -6.41
N GLU A 52 -8.95 7.10 -7.59
CA GLU A 52 -8.55 5.77 -8.07
C GLU A 52 -7.45 5.15 -7.20
N TYR A 53 -6.49 5.95 -6.71
CA TYR A 53 -5.48 5.45 -5.75
C TYR A 53 -6.05 5.29 -4.34
N THR A 54 -6.78 6.28 -3.83
CA THR A 54 -7.30 6.19 -2.45
C THR A 54 -8.35 5.09 -2.33
N GLY A 55 -9.17 4.85 -3.36
CA GLY A 55 -10.15 3.76 -3.42
C GLY A 55 -9.51 2.37 -3.41
N ASP A 56 -8.45 2.15 -4.21
CA ASP A 56 -7.70 0.89 -4.19
C ASP A 56 -7.02 0.68 -2.82
N PHE A 57 -6.44 1.73 -2.25
CA PHE A 57 -5.84 1.66 -0.91
C PHE A 57 -6.86 1.33 0.18
N HIS A 58 -8.02 1.99 0.17
CA HIS A 58 -9.12 1.68 1.09
C HIS A 58 -9.61 0.23 0.94
N THR A 59 -9.64 -0.29 -0.28
CA THR A 59 -9.97 -1.70 -0.54
C THR A 59 -8.97 -2.62 0.14
N LEU A 60 -7.66 -2.40 -0.04
CA LEU A 60 -6.61 -3.19 0.61
C LEU A 60 -6.67 -3.07 2.14
N ALA A 61 -6.90 -1.86 2.67
CA ALA A 61 -7.08 -1.63 4.10
C ALA A 61 -8.31 -2.36 4.67
N GLY A 62 -9.40 -2.43 3.90
CA GLY A 62 -10.59 -3.21 4.23
C GLY A 62 -10.30 -4.70 4.34
N ILE A 63 -9.58 -5.26 3.36
CA ILE A 63 -9.12 -6.66 3.36
C ILE A 63 -8.26 -6.92 4.60
N ALA A 64 -7.22 -6.12 4.81
CA ALA A 64 -6.30 -6.24 5.95
C ALA A 64 -7.03 -6.16 7.30
N ARG A 65 -8.06 -5.30 7.42
CA ARG A 65 -8.88 -5.20 8.63
C ARG A 65 -9.77 -6.43 8.83
N SER A 66 -10.36 -6.96 7.76
CA SER A 66 -11.23 -8.15 7.83
C SER A 66 -10.48 -9.43 8.17
N GLU A 67 -9.24 -9.58 7.68
CA GLU A 67 -8.40 -10.76 7.96
C GLU A 67 -7.81 -10.72 9.39
N HIS A 68 -7.77 -9.55 10.02
CA HIS A 68 -7.19 -9.35 11.36
C HIS A 68 -8.08 -8.49 12.28
N PRO A 69 -9.32 -8.92 12.61
CA PRO A 69 -10.34 -8.08 13.25
C PRO A 69 -10.01 -7.58 14.68
N GLY A 70 -8.98 -8.12 15.33
CA GLY A 70 -8.53 -7.71 16.66
C GLY A 70 -7.24 -6.87 16.68
N LEU A 71 -6.60 -6.64 15.53
CA LEU A 71 -5.33 -5.91 15.47
C LEU A 71 -5.55 -4.46 15.03
N LYS A 72 -4.77 -3.54 15.61
CA LYS A 72 -4.72 -2.16 15.15
C LYS A 72 -4.21 -2.11 13.70
N LEU A 73 -4.95 -1.38 12.85
CA LEU A 73 -4.52 -1.03 11.50
C LEU A 73 -3.65 0.23 11.56
N ILE A 74 -2.47 0.17 10.97
CA ILE A 74 -1.52 1.28 10.83
C ILE A 74 -1.29 1.48 9.34
N VAL A 75 -1.13 2.72 8.91
CA VAL A 75 -0.80 3.06 7.52
C VAL A 75 0.61 3.63 7.45
N LEU A 76 1.34 3.31 6.37
CA LEU A 76 2.64 3.88 6.09
C LEU A 76 2.66 4.31 4.62
N GLY A 77 2.86 5.59 4.37
CA GLY A 77 2.98 6.14 3.03
C GLY A 77 4.31 6.86 2.83
N HIS A 78 4.95 6.65 1.68
CA HIS A 78 6.15 7.40 1.29
C HIS A 78 5.85 8.35 0.13
N SER A 79 6.23 9.63 0.26
CA SER A 79 6.06 10.66 -0.79
C SER A 79 4.61 10.71 -1.29
N MET A 80 4.35 10.46 -2.59
CA MET A 80 2.99 10.32 -3.14
C MET A 80 2.13 9.33 -2.35
N GLY A 81 2.72 8.21 -1.89
CA GLY A 81 2.04 7.24 -1.03
C GLY A 81 1.57 7.85 0.29
N GLY A 82 2.27 8.84 0.82
CA GLY A 82 1.82 9.60 2.00
C GLY A 82 0.60 10.48 1.73
N GLY A 83 0.38 10.91 0.48
CA GLY A 83 -0.84 11.61 0.07
C GLY A 83 -2.00 10.69 -0.29
N ILE A 84 -1.76 9.37 -0.41
CA ILE A 84 -2.79 8.37 -0.69
C ILE A 84 -3.47 7.86 0.59
N VAL A 85 -2.71 7.79 1.70
CA VAL A 85 -3.15 7.13 2.95
C VAL A 85 -3.86 8.02 3.95
#